data_AF-A0A1I5EUU5-F1
#
_entry.id   AF-A0A1I5EUU5-F1
#
_cell.length_a   1.000
_cell.length_b   1.000
_cell.length_c   1.000
_cell.angle_alpha   90.00
_cell.angle_beta   90.00
_cell.angle_gamma   90.00
#
_symmetry.space_group_name_H-M   'P 1'
#
loop_
_entity.id
_entity.type
_entity.pdbx_description
1 polymer ?
#
loop_
_entity_poly.entity_id
_entity_poly.type
_entity_poly.pdbx_seq_one_letter_code
_entity_poly.pdbx_strand_id
1 'polypeptide(L)' 'MTVLSMSRAEIDRVHVLRDVVAERITVREAAQLLRVTSRQAFRLLKAYRIGGPAALLSKKRGKPSNRAYPAIVRSEALAL' A
#
# COMPACT_ATOMS: atom_id res chain seq x y z
N MET A 1 20.53 -2.71 0.11
CA MET A 1 19.24 -3.11 -0.49
C MET A 1 18.18 -2.98 0.60
N THR A 2 17.23 -2.05 0.48
CA THR A 2 16.20 -1.85 1.51
C THR A 2 15.07 -2.85 1.32
N VAL A 3 14.79 -3.69 2.33
CA VAL A 3 13.65 -4.61 2.31
C VAL A 3 12.43 -3.90 2.89
N LEU A 4 11.33 -3.86 2.14
CA LEU A 4 10.07 -3.27 2.58
C LEU A 4 9.09 -4.38 2.96
N SER A 5 8.55 -4.32 4.19
CA SER A 5 7.46 -5.22 4.59
C SER A 5 6.14 -4.76 3.99
N MET A 6 5.69 -5.46 2.94
CA MET A 6 4.45 -5.17 2.22
C MET A 6 3.42 -6.29 2.45
N SER A 7 2.15 -5.92 2.49
CA SER A 7 1.03 -6.86 2.42
C SER A 7 0.93 -7.43 0.99
N ARG A 8 0.25 -8.57 0.83
CA ARG A 8 0.04 -9.17 -0.49
C ARG A 8 -0.61 -8.18 -1.48
N ALA A 9 -1.64 -7.47 -1.03
CA ALA A 9 -2.31 -6.47 -1.87
C ALA A 9 -1.42 -5.27 -2.23
N GLU A 10 -0.45 -4.89 -1.40
CA GLU A 10 0.52 -3.84 -1.76
C GLU A 10 1.53 -4.37 -2.79
N ILE A 11 1.95 -5.62 -2.67
CA ILE A 11 2.83 -6.30 -3.66
C ILE A 11 2.12 -6.43 -5.01
N ASP A 12 0.87 -6.89 -5.03
CA ASP A 12 0.09 -7.02 -6.27
C ASP A 12 -0.04 -5.67 -6.99
N ARG A 13 -0.24 -4.56 -6.24
CA ARG A 13 -0.24 -3.20 -6.81
C ARG A 13 1.10 -2.83 -7.43
N VAL A 14 2.23 -3.17 -6.82
CA VAL A 14 3.55 -2.91 -7.39
C VAL A 14 3.69 -3.60 -8.74
N HIS A 15 3.34 -4.89 -8.83
CA HIS A 15 3.45 -5.65 -10.07
C HIS A 15 2.58 -5.08 -11.18
N VAL A 16 1.29 -4.85 -10.89
CA VAL A 16 0.35 -4.30 -11.89
C VAL A 16 0.76 -2.91 -12.34
N LEU A 17 1.16 -2.01 -11.43
CA LEU A 17 1.56 -0.65 -11.80
C LEU A 17 2.90 -0.61 -12.54
N ARG A 18 3.81 -1.57 -12.26
CA ARG A 18 5.03 -1.75 -13.07
C ARG A 18 4.68 -2.09 -14.52
N ASP A 19 3.68 -2.94 -14.75
CA ASP A 19 3.25 -3.30 -16.10
C ASP A 19 2.54 -2.15 -16.82
N VAL A 20 1.83 -1.28 -16.08
CA VAL A 20 1.31 -0.01 -16.63
C VAL A 20 2.43 0.93 -17.04
N VAL A 21 3.47 1.08 -16.21
CA VAL A 21 4.63 1.95 -16.51
C VAL A 21 5.45 1.39 -17.67
N ALA A 22 5.54 0.07 -17.80
CA ALA A 22 6.15 -0.61 -18.93
C ALA A 22 5.25 -0.67 -20.18
N GLU A 23 4.11 0.05 -20.17
CA GLU A 23 3.16 0.15 -21.28
C GLU A 23 2.60 -1.19 -21.78
N ARG A 24 2.62 -2.23 -20.92
CA ARG A 24 2.10 -3.57 -21.25
C ARG A 24 0.59 -3.67 -21.09
N ILE A 25 0.04 -2.86 -20.20
CA ILE A 25 -1.40 -2.75 -19.92
C ILE A 25 -1.78 -1.30 -19.69
N THR A 26 -3.04 -0.98 -19.96
CA THR A 26 -3.64 0.31 -19.69
C THR A 26 -3.98 0.50 -18.21
N VAL A 27 -4.15 1.75 -17.78
CA VAL A 27 -4.62 2.07 -16.42
C VAL A 27 -6.02 1.49 -16.14
N ARG A 28 -6.85 1.33 -17.17
CA ARG A 28 -8.20 0.76 -17.04
C ARG A 28 -8.16 -0.74 -16.76
N GLU A 29 -7.30 -1.48 -17.47
CA GLU A 29 -7.06 -2.91 -17.20
C GLU A 29 -6.46 -3.10 -15.81
N ALA A 30 -5.49 -2.26 -15.41
CA ALA A 30 -4.96 -2.26 -14.06
C ALA A 30 -6.04 -2.05 -12.99
N ALA A 31 -7.00 -1.16 -13.22
CA ALA A 31 -8.12 -0.94 -12.31
C ALA A 31 -8.98 -2.21 -12.14
N GLN A 32 -9.22 -2.95 -13.23
CA GLN A 32 -9.94 -4.22 -13.21
C GLN A 32 -9.15 -5.30 -12.46
N LEU A 33 -7.87 -5.47 -12.77
CA LEU A 33 -6.99 -6.44 -12.10
C LEU A 33 -6.89 -6.20 -10.59
N LEU A 34 -6.78 -4.93 -10.19
CA LEU A 34 -6.69 -4.52 -8.79
C LEU A 34 -8.06 -4.43 -8.10
N ARG A 35 -9.17 -4.60 -8.83
CA ARG A 35 -10.55 -4.45 -8.35
C ARG A 35 -10.79 -3.10 -7.65
N VAL A 36 -10.25 -2.03 -8.24
CA VAL A 36 -10.40 -0.66 -7.76
C VAL A 36 -11.06 0.22 -8.81
N THR A 37 -11.55 1.39 -8.41
CA THR A 37 -12.06 2.35 -9.39
C THR A 37 -10.92 2.94 -10.23
N SER A 38 -11.22 3.37 -11.45
CA SER A 38 -10.23 4.04 -12.32
C SER A 38 -9.56 5.22 -11.62
N ARG A 39 -10.32 6.02 -10.85
CA ARG A 39 -9.78 7.13 -10.06
C ARG A 39 -8.73 6.65 -9.04
N GLN A 40 -8.98 5.53 -8.37
CA GLN A 40 -8.01 4.94 -7.45
C GLN A 40 -6.78 4.41 -8.20
N ALA A 41 -6.96 3.75 -9.33
CA ALA A 41 -5.84 3.29 -10.16
C ALA A 41 -4.93 4.45 -10.61
N PHE A 42 -5.50 5.57 -11.08
CA PHE A 42 -4.72 6.78 -11.41
C PHE A 42 -3.99 7.36 -10.20
N ARG A 43 -4.62 7.39 -9.01
CA ARG A 43 -3.96 7.86 -7.78
C ARG A 43 -2.77 6.97 -7.40
N LEU A 44 -2.94 5.66 -7.50
CA LEU A 44 -1.88 4.69 -7.24
C LEU A 44 -0.73 4.84 -8.24
N LEU A 45 -1.05 4.95 -9.54
CA LEU A 45 -0.06 5.18 -10.59
C LEU A 45 0.73 6.47 -10.39
N LYS A 46 0.05 7.57 -10.03
CA LYS A 46 0.71 8.85 -9.72
C LYS A 46 1.67 8.70 -8.54
N ALA A 47 1.25 8.03 -7.46
CA ALA A 47 2.11 7.79 -6.31
C ALA A 47 3.33 6.92 -6.67
N TYR A 48 3.10 5.84 -7.44
CA TYR A 48 4.14 4.92 -7.89
C TYR A 48 5.18 5.61 -8.79
N ARG A 49 4.75 6.50 -9.70
CA ARG A 49 5.67 7.28 -10.55
C ARG A 49 6.58 8.21 -9.75
N ILE A 50 6.11 8.74 -8.62
CA ILE A 50 6.85 9.70 -7.79
C ILE A 50 7.79 8.98 -6.81
N GLY A 51 7.32 7.93 -6.14
CA GLY A 51 8.05 7.31 -5.03
C GLY A 51 8.21 5.80 -5.14
N GLY A 52 7.97 5.23 -6.32
CA GLY A 52 8.14 3.80 -6.60
C GLY A 52 7.30 2.90 -5.69
N PRO A 53 7.76 1.66 -5.45
CA PRO A 53 7.07 0.70 -4.57
C PRO A 53 6.81 1.23 -3.15
N ALA A 54 7.73 2.02 -2.60
CA ALA A 54 7.61 2.55 -1.24
C ALA A 54 6.41 3.48 -1.07
N ALA A 55 6.02 4.20 -2.13
CA ALA A 55 4.84 5.09 -2.11
C ALA A 55 3.51 4.34 -1.98
N LEU A 56 3.49 3.03 -2.20
CA LEU A 56 2.30 2.19 -2.08
C LEU A 56 2.11 1.60 -0.68
N LEU A 57 3.09 1.78 0.22
CA LEU A 57 2.97 1.37 1.61
C LEU A 57 1.84 2.12 2.31
N SER A 58 1.06 1.40 3.09
CA SER A 58 0.04 1.96 3.95
C SER A 58 0.64 2.99 4.91
N LYS A 59 0.16 4.23 4.81
CA LYS A 59 0.56 5.34 5.69
C LYS A 59 0.13 5.15 7.15
N LYS A 60 -0.65 4.09 7.45
CA LYS A 60 -1.03 3.70 8.81
C LYS A 60 0.06 2.86 9.51
N ARG A 61 1.02 2.29 8.77
CA ARG A 61 2.12 1.51 9.38
C ARG A 61 2.88 2.40 10.37
N GLY A 62 3.17 1.85 11.54
CA GLY A 62 3.86 2.55 12.62
C GLY A 62 3.03 3.62 13.34
N LYS A 63 1.77 3.85 12.96
CA LYS A 63 0.91 4.84 13.62
C LYS A 63 -0.11 4.15 14.52
N PRO A 64 -0.30 4.64 15.76
CA PRO A 64 -1.38 4.16 16.62
C PRO A 64 -2.74 4.49 16.00
N SER A 65 -3.75 3.69 16.36
CA SER A 65 -5.15 4.01 16.06
C SER A 65 -5.57 5.29 16.79
N ASN A 66 -6.49 6.06 16.22
CA ASN A 66 -7.13 7.19 16.92
C ASN A 66 -7.90 6.75 18.18
N ARG A 67 -8.20 5.45 18.30
CA ARG A 67 -8.84 4.83 19.47
C ARG A 67 -7.87 3.97 20.29
N ALA A 68 -6.56 4.14 20.12
CA ALA A 68 -5.57 3.35 20.84
C ALA A 68 -5.63 3.66 22.34
N TYR A 69 -5.63 2.60 23.15
CA TYR A 69 -5.43 2.74 24.59
C TYR A 69 -4.01 3.24 24.91
N PRO A 70 -3.81 3.89 26.07
CA PRO A 70 -2.48 4.23 26.56
C PRO A 70 -1.54 3.02 26.54
N ALA A 71 -0.25 3.26 26.28
CA ALA A 71 0.75 2.19 26.15
C ALA A 71 0.86 1.29 27.41
N ILE A 72 0.52 1.83 28.58
CA ILE A 72 0.51 1.08 29.85
C ILE A 72 -0.49 -0.08 29.82
N VAL A 73 -1.71 0.15 29.32
CA VAL A 73 -2.76 -0.89 29.22
C VAL A 73 -2.29 -2.05 28.36
N ARG A 74 -1.59 -1.75 27.25
CA ARG A 74 -1.00 -2.78 26.39
C ARG A 74 0.11 -3.55 27.11
N SER A 75 0.94 -2.85 27.89
CA SER A 75 2.08 -3.45 28.59
C SER A 75 1.61 -4.40 29.68
N GLU A 76 0.60 -4.01 30.45
CA GLU A 76 -0.04 -4.86 31.47
C GLU A 76 -0.69 -6.09 30.83
N ALA A 77 -1.43 -5.93 29.73
CA ALA A 77 -2.09 -7.04 29.05
C ALA A 77 -1.13 -8.07 28.44
N LEU A 78 0.07 -7.66 28.04
CA LEU A 78 1.11 -8.57 27.51
C LEU A 78 1.91 -9.27 28.61
N ALA A 79 1.81 -8.82 29.86
CA ALA A 79 2.50 -9.40 31.02
C ALA A 79 1.67 -10.47 31.76
N LEU A 80 0.39 -10.63 31.39
CA LEU A 80 -0.49 -11.72 31.79
C LEU A 80 -0.23 -12.98 30.96
#